data_AF-Q9ARG7-F1
#
_entry.id   AF-Q9ARG7-F1
#
_cell.length_a   1.000
_cell.length_b   1.000
_cell.length_c   1.000
_cell.angle_alpha   90.00
_cell.angle_beta   90.00
_cell.angle_gamma   90.00
#
_symmetry.space_group_name_H-M   'P 1'
#
loop_
_entity.id
_entity.type
_entity.pdbx_description
1 polymer ?
#
loop_
_entity_poly.entity_id
_entity_poly.type
_entity_poly.pdbx_seq_one_letter_code
_entity_poly.pdbx_strand_id
1 'polypeptide(L)'
;GCDFVTDFSIRCPMKDKKYTKECADEVIKSLGIDLKKIDECVGDTEADTDNAVLKAEQETQIGKGSRGDVTILPTLVINNRQYRGKLAKQAVLKAICSGFEETTEPAVCLTDEIQTNECLDNNGGCWQD
;
A
#
# COMPACT_ATOMS: atom_id res chain seq x y z
N GLY A 1 -7.88 9.58 -8.91
CA GLY A 1 -7.96 8.10 -8.97
C GLY A 1 -7.79 7.44 -7.61
N CYS A 2 -8.30 8.03 -6.52
CA CYS A 2 -8.31 7.44 -5.16
C CYS A 2 -9.75 7.20 -4.68
N ASP A 3 -10.64 6.80 -5.58
CA ASP A 3 -12.08 6.83 -5.33
C ASP A 3 -12.60 5.48 -4.81
N PHE A 4 -12.23 4.36 -5.45
CA PHE A 4 -12.73 3.04 -5.07
C PHE A 4 -12.36 2.64 -3.64
N VAL A 5 -11.08 2.71 -3.25
CA VAL A 5 -10.65 2.30 -1.91
C VAL A 5 -11.31 3.16 -0.82
N THR A 6 -11.40 4.46 -1.05
CA THR A 6 -12.02 5.40 -0.11
C THR A 6 -13.51 5.11 0.01
N ASP A 7 -14.23 5.08 -1.11
CA ASP A 7 -15.68 4.83 -1.12
C ASP A 7 -16.04 3.44 -0.63
N PHE A 8 -15.25 2.41 -0.96
CA PHE A 8 -15.45 1.07 -0.46
C PHE A 8 -15.27 1.01 1.06
N SER A 9 -14.23 1.64 1.60
CA SER A 9 -14.01 1.66 3.07
C SER A 9 -15.16 2.35 3.83
N ILE A 10 -15.78 3.36 3.22
CA ILE A 10 -16.89 4.12 3.80
C ILE A 10 -18.22 3.36 3.65
N ARG A 11 -18.49 2.80 2.47
CA ARG A 11 -19.79 2.21 2.12
C ARG A 11 -19.90 0.72 2.49
N CYS A 12 -18.78 0.00 2.49
CA CYS A 12 -18.68 -1.44 2.75
C CYS A 12 -17.84 -1.74 4.01
N PRO A 13 -18.15 -1.15 5.18
CA PRO A 13 -17.31 -1.28 6.36
C PRO A 13 -17.25 -2.73 6.88
N MET A 14 -16.04 -3.19 7.18
CA MET A 14 -15.82 -4.50 7.81
C MET A 14 -16.51 -4.60 9.18
N LYS A 15 -16.55 -3.51 9.95
CA LYS A 15 -17.20 -3.44 11.28
C LYS A 15 -18.65 -3.90 11.23
N ASP A 16 -19.36 -3.55 10.16
CA ASP A 16 -20.77 -3.88 9.98
C ASP A 16 -20.98 -5.10 9.07
N LYS A 17 -19.89 -5.82 8.74
CA LYS A 17 -19.88 -6.99 7.85
C LYS A 17 -20.47 -6.73 6.46
N LYS A 18 -20.36 -5.48 5.96
CA LYS A 18 -20.88 -5.09 4.64
C LYS A 18 -19.89 -5.34 3.49
N TYR A 19 -18.84 -6.12 3.73
CA TYR A 19 -17.79 -6.42 2.74
C TYR A 19 -18.22 -7.50 1.74
N THR A 20 -19.38 -7.35 1.11
CA THR A 20 -19.94 -8.34 0.17
C THR A 20 -19.69 -7.95 -1.28
N LYS A 21 -19.89 -8.90 -2.22
CA LYS A 21 -19.82 -8.63 -3.66
C LYS A 21 -20.81 -7.53 -4.05
N GLU A 22 -22.03 -7.60 -3.53
CA GLU A 22 -23.10 -6.65 -3.88
C GLU A 22 -22.71 -5.23 -3.48
N CYS A 23 -22.08 -5.05 -2.32
CA CYS A 23 -21.59 -3.74 -1.89
C CYS A 23 -20.44 -3.25 -2.79
N ALA A 24 -19.50 -4.13 -3.15
CA ALA A 24 -18.41 -3.80 -4.07
C ALA A 24 -18.96 -3.35 -5.44
N ASP A 25 -19.93 -4.09 -5.99
CA ASP A 25 -20.56 -3.82 -7.27
C ASP A 25 -21.25 -2.45 -7.29
N GLU A 26 -21.92 -2.04 -6.19
CA GLU A 26 -22.52 -0.71 -6.06
C GLU A 26 -21.47 0.41 -6.05
N VAL A 27 -20.35 0.21 -5.36
CA VAL A 27 -19.23 1.16 -5.36
C VAL A 27 -18.67 1.30 -6.78
N ILE A 28 -18.36 0.18 -7.45
CA ILE A 28 -17.84 0.14 -8.82
C ILE A 28 -18.76 0.90 -9.78
N LYS A 29 -20.07 0.62 -9.74
CA LYS A 29 -21.07 1.32 -10.57
C LYS A 29 -21.12 2.82 -10.29
N SER A 30 -21.06 3.21 -9.01
CA SER A 30 -21.11 4.63 -8.64
C SER A 30 -19.91 5.43 -9.15
N LEU A 31 -18.79 4.77 -9.42
CA LEU A 31 -17.58 5.35 -10.01
C LEU A 31 -17.56 5.28 -11.54
N GLY A 32 -18.63 4.77 -12.17
CA GLY A 32 -18.75 4.64 -13.62
C GLY A 32 -17.82 3.56 -14.22
N ILE A 33 -17.33 2.63 -13.40
CA ILE A 33 -16.50 1.52 -13.86
C ILE A 33 -17.43 0.41 -14.40
N ASP A 34 -17.07 -0.15 -15.55
CA ASP A 34 -17.84 -1.23 -16.19
C ASP A 34 -17.74 -2.52 -15.37
N LEU A 35 -18.81 -2.83 -14.64
CA LEU A 35 -18.86 -4.01 -13.78
C LEU A 35 -18.60 -5.31 -14.56
N LYS A 36 -19.04 -5.38 -15.82
CA LYS A 36 -18.86 -6.59 -16.63
C LYS A 36 -17.37 -6.90 -16.86
N LYS A 37 -16.56 -5.86 -17.12
CA LYS A 37 -15.11 -6.02 -17.28
C LYS A 37 -14.44 -6.44 -15.97
N ILE A 38 -14.97 -6.00 -14.83
CA ILE A 38 -14.47 -6.43 -13.52
C ILE A 38 -14.81 -7.89 -13.28
N ASP A 39 -16.07 -8.31 -13.51
CA ASP A 39 -16.48 -9.71 -13.37
C ASP A 39 -15.68 -10.63 -14.32
N GLU A 40 -15.44 -10.21 -15.57
CA GLU A 40 -14.58 -10.94 -16.52
C GLU A 40 -13.12 -11.05 -16.04
N CYS A 41 -12.60 -10.03 -15.36
CA CYS A 41 -11.25 -10.04 -14.78
C CYS A 41 -11.15 -10.94 -13.54
N VAL A 42 -12.15 -10.90 -12.66
CA VAL A 42 -12.23 -11.76 -11.47
C VAL A 42 -12.37 -13.23 -11.87
N GLY A 43 -13.18 -13.50 -12.91
CA GLY A 43 -13.45 -14.84 -13.41
C GLY A 43 -14.35 -15.64 -12.48
N ASP A 44 -14.34 -16.96 -12.64
CA ASP A 44 -15.09 -17.89 -11.80
C ASP A 44 -14.33 -18.14 -10.48
N THR A 45 -14.93 -17.72 -9.36
CA THR A 45 -14.33 -17.87 -8.03
C THR A 45 -14.46 -19.27 -7.45
N GLU A 46 -15.31 -20.12 -8.02
CA GLU A 46 -15.52 -21.51 -7.59
C GLU A 46 -14.75 -22.52 -8.47
N ALA A 47 -14.06 -22.04 -9.51
CA ALA A 47 -13.25 -22.88 -10.38
C ALA A 47 -11.96 -23.32 -9.67
N ASP A 48 -11.74 -24.63 -9.58
CA ASP A 48 -10.48 -25.22 -9.10
C ASP A 48 -9.41 -25.21 -10.20
N THR A 49 -9.05 -24.00 -10.66
CA THR A 49 -8.10 -23.78 -11.75
C THR A 49 -7.20 -22.58 -11.48
N ASP A 50 -6.04 -22.53 -12.12
CA ASP A 50 -5.10 -21.41 -12.01
C ASP A 50 -5.73 -20.08 -12.47
N ASN A 51 -5.82 -19.10 -11.56
CA ASN A 51 -6.15 -17.73 -11.90
C ASN A 51 -4.87 -16.93 -12.18
N ALA A 52 -4.73 -16.40 -13.40
CA ALA A 52 -3.51 -15.71 -13.84
C ALA A 52 -3.18 -14.46 -13.00
N VAL A 53 -4.19 -13.71 -12.55
CA VAL A 53 -4.00 -12.52 -11.72
C VAL A 53 -3.49 -12.92 -10.33
N LEU A 54 -4.13 -13.90 -9.69
CA LEU A 54 -3.68 -14.39 -8.38
C LEU A 54 -2.27 -15.00 -8.44
N LYS A 55 -1.94 -15.71 -9.52
CA LYS A 55 -0.60 -16.28 -9.73
C LYS A 55 0.45 -15.21 -9.89
N ALA A 56 0.18 -14.17 -10.67
CA ALA A 56 1.07 -13.02 -10.81
C ALA A 56 1.28 -12.31 -9.45
N GLU A 57 0.21 -12.11 -8.67
CA GLU A 57 0.30 -11.54 -7.31
C GLU A 57 1.18 -12.41 -6.39
N GLN A 58 0.99 -13.74 -6.38
CA GLN A 58 1.84 -14.66 -5.61
C GLN A 58 3.31 -14.59 -6.02
N GLU A 59 3.60 -14.56 -7.33
CA GLU A 59 4.97 -14.43 -7.84
C GLU A 59 5.61 -13.10 -7.44
N THR A 60 4.83 -12.01 -7.34
CA THR A 60 5.35 -10.72 -6.87
C THR A 60 5.66 -10.72 -5.37
N GLN A 61 5.05 -11.60 -4.58
CA GLN A 61 5.30 -11.77 -3.15
C GLN A 61 6.60 -12.56 -2.86
N ILE A 62 7.09 -13.34 -3.82
CA ILE A 62 8.39 -14.03 -3.71
C ILE A 62 9.53 -13.00 -3.74
N GLY A 63 10.41 -13.05 -2.74
CA GLY A 63 11.55 -12.16 -2.56
C GLY A 63 12.47 -12.10 -3.78
N LYS A 64 12.97 -10.90 -4.10
CA LYS A 64 13.93 -10.68 -5.18
C LYS A 64 15.09 -9.82 -4.66
N GLY A 65 16.33 -10.27 -4.90
CA GLY A 65 17.55 -9.59 -4.44
C GLY A 65 17.64 -9.58 -2.91
N SER A 66 17.80 -8.39 -2.32
CA SER A 66 17.84 -8.22 -0.85
C SER A 66 16.47 -8.26 -0.18
N ARG A 67 15.38 -8.31 -0.96
CA ARG A 67 14.01 -8.39 -0.44
C ARG A 67 13.69 -9.83 -0.08
N GLY A 68 13.33 -10.11 1.17
CA GLY A 68 12.75 -11.39 1.55
C GLY A 68 11.35 -11.61 0.97
N ASP A 69 10.82 -12.81 1.15
CA ASP A 69 9.45 -13.15 0.78
C ASP A 69 8.44 -12.39 1.64
N VAL A 70 7.28 -12.05 1.06
CA VAL A 70 6.12 -11.56 1.82
C VAL A 70 5.41 -12.78 2.40
N THR A 71 5.58 -13.01 3.71
CA THR A 71 5.00 -14.17 4.41
C THR A 71 3.89 -13.79 5.39
N ILE A 72 3.78 -12.49 5.73
CA ILE A 72 2.80 -11.97 6.70
C ILE A 72 2.13 -10.75 6.08
N LEU A 73 0.81 -10.65 6.22
CA LEU A 73 0.05 -9.47 5.82
C LEU A 73 -0.47 -8.71 7.07
N PRO A 74 -0.53 -7.37 7.03
CA PRO A 74 -0.05 -6.49 5.97
C PRO A 74 1.49 -6.34 5.97
N THR A 75 2.11 -6.37 4.77
CA THR A 75 3.53 -6.02 4.58
C THR A 75 3.63 -4.77 3.69
N LEU A 76 4.43 -3.80 4.14
CA LEU A 76 4.76 -2.61 3.35
C LEU A 76 6.15 -2.78 2.73
N VAL A 77 6.27 -2.50 1.42
CA VAL A 77 7.54 -2.54 0.68
C VAL A 77 7.80 -1.15 0.10
N ILE A 78 8.98 -0.59 0.36
CA ILE A 78 9.43 0.70 -0.18
C ILE A 78 10.76 0.45 -0.89
N ASN A 79 10.89 0.86 -2.16
CA ASN A 79 12.10 0.68 -2.97
C ASN A 79 12.68 -0.76 -2.92
N ASN A 80 11.81 -1.75 -3.09
CA ASN A 80 12.13 -3.19 -3.02
C ASN A 80 12.75 -3.63 -1.67
N ARG A 81 12.52 -2.90 -0.58
CA ARG A 81 12.87 -3.31 0.78
C ARG A 81 11.62 -3.41 1.64
N GLN A 82 11.51 -4.47 2.43
CA GLN A 82 10.41 -4.62 3.37
C GLN A 82 10.59 -3.65 4.53
N TYR A 83 9.58 -2.84 4.79
CA TYR A 83 9.51 -1.95 5.94
C TYR A 83 9.16 -2.75 7.20
N ARG A 84 9.99 -2.63 8.24
CA ARG A 84 9.83 -3.36 9.52
C ARG A 84 9.38 -2.50 10.70
N GLY A 85 9.01 -1.24 10.45
CA GLY A 85 8.53 -0.33 11.49
C GLY A 85 7.01 -0.41 11.71
N LYS A 86 6.51 0.48 12.58
CA LYS A 86 5.07 0.60 12.84
C LYS A 86 4.36 1.14 11.58
N LEU A 87 3.24 0.53 11.19
CA LEU A 87 2.40 1.00 10.07
C LEU A 87 1.54 2.23 10.43
N ALA A 88 2.06 3.14 11.25
CA ALA A 88 1.42 4.41 11.56
C ALA A 88 1.62 5.39 10.40
N LYS A 89 0.60 6.20 10.08
CA LYS A 89 0.60 7.12 8.93
C LYS A 89 1.88 7.96 8.82
N GLN A 90 2.31 8.58 9.92
CA GLN A 90 3.52 9.42 9.96
C GLN A 90 4.81 8.60 9.75
N ALA A 91 4.90 7.41 10.36
CA ALA A 91 6.07 6.54 10.24
C ALA A 91 6.23 5.97 8.82
N VAL A 92 5.11 5.63 8.17
CA VAL A 92 5.06 5.21 6.77
C VAL A 92 5.45 6.36 5.84
N LEU A 93 4.89 7.55 6.05
CA LEU A 93 5.23 8.73 5.24
C LEU A 93 6.71 9.09 5.37
N LYS A 94 7.26 9.09 6.60
CA LYS A 94 8.70 9.30 6.84
C LYS A 94 9.55 8.28 6.08
N ALA A 95 9.19 7.00 6.14
CA ALA A 95 9.91 5.95 5.41
C ALA A 95 9.84 6.12 3.88
N ILE A 96 8.72 6.60 3.34
CA ILE A 96 8.60 6.92 1.90
C ILE A 96 9.48 8.13 1.54
N CYS A 97 9.43 9.18 2.35
CA CYS A 97 10.23 10.39 2.14
C CYS A 97 11.74 10.12 2.18
N SER A 98 12.20 9.23 3.06
CA SER A 98 13.61 8.78 3.11
C SER A 98 14.05 7.98 1.88
N GLY A 99 13.13 7.63 0.97
CA GLY A 99 13.42 6.94 -0.28
C GLY A 99 13.73 7.87 -1.47
N PHE A 100 13.59 9.18 -1.31
CA PHE A 100 13.91 10.17 -2.34
C PHE A 100 15.39 10.57 -2.28
N GLU A 101 15.94 10.98 -3.42
CA GLU A 101 17.26 11.61 -3.45
C GLU A 101 17.18 13.02 -2.83
N GLU A 102 18.28 13.48 -2.26
CA GLU A 102 18.36 14.80 -1.64
C GLU A 102 17.92 15.88 -2.65
N THR A 103 17.09 16.82 -2.20
CA THR A 103 16.47 17.91 -2.99
C THR A 103 15.39 17.50 -3.99
N THR A 104 15.10 16.20 -4.12
CA THR A 104 14.02 15.68 -4.99
C THR A 104 12.73 15.37 -4.23
N GLU A 105 12.72 15.63 -2.91
CA GLU A 105 11.60 15.33 -2.06
C GLU A 105 10.39 16.22 -2.38
N PRO A 106 9.17 15.66 -2.42
CA PRO A 106 7.95 16.45 -2.52
C PRO A 106 7.78 17.36 -1.29
N ALA A 107 7.07 18.49 -1.45
CA ALA A 107 6.86 19.46 -0.38
C ALA A 107 6.26 18.88 0.92
N VAL A 108 5.46 17.81 0.83
CA VAL A 108 4.90 17.12 2.01
C VAL A 108 5.97 16.50 2.91
N CYS A 109 7.12 16.11 2.34
CA CYS A 109 8.26 15.56 3.07
C CYS A 109 9.06 16.63 3.83
N LEU A 110 8.95 17.90 3.42
CA LEU A 110 9.70 19.03 3.98
C LEU A 110 9.01 19.65 5.22
N THR A 111 8.01 18.96 5.77
CA THR A 111 7.31 19.41 6.98
C THR A 111 8.11 18.99 8.22
N ASP A 112 8.09 19.82 9.27
CA ASP A 112 8.83 19.58 10.52
C ASP A 112 8.47 18.23 11.19
N GLU A 113 7.26 17.73 10.95
CA GLU A 113 6.80 16.43 11.46
C GLU A 113 7.44 15.23 10.75
N ILE A 114 8.01 15.42 9.55
CA ILE A 114 8.58 14.36 8.71
C ILE A 114 10.10 14.49 8.62
N GLN A 115 10.60 15.69 8.34
CA GLN A 115 12.03 16.02 8.40
C GLN A 115 12.39 16.53 9.80
N THR A 116 12.36 15.60 10.76
CA THR A 116 12.95 15.86 12.07
C THR A 116 14.47 15.85 11.95
N ASN A 117 15.14 16.94 12.32
CA ASN A 117 16.60 16.98 12.38
C ASN A 117 17.10 16.04 13.50
N GLU A 118 17.43 14.80 13.13
CA GLU A 118 17.93 13.78 14.07
C GLU A 118 19.34 14.09 14.59
N CYS A 119 19.98 15.16 14.10
CA CYS A 119 21.22 15.66 14.68
C CYS A 119 20.96 16.50 15.95
N LEU A 120 19.76 17.07 16.14
CA LEU A 120 19.43 17.88 17.33
C LEU A 120 19.08 17.00 18.54
N ASP A 121 18.44 15.85 18.33
CA ASP A 121 18.07 14.92 19.39
C ASP A 121 18.83 13.60 19.23
N ASN A 122 19.78 13.36 20.15
CA ASN A 122 20.62 12.15 20.31
C ASN A 122 21.86 11.98 19.43
N ASN A 123 22.32 12.99 18.67
CA ASN A 123 23.58 12.92 17.88
C ASN A 123 23.70 11.58 17.12
N GLY A 124 22.78 11.28 16.19
CA GLY A 124 22.74 10.03 15.42
C GLY A 124 23.93 9.75 14.49
N GLY A 125 25.15 10.18 14.85
CA GLY A 125 26.37 10.01 14.07
C GLY A 125 26.58 11.08 12.98
N CYS A 126 25.89 12.22 13.05
CA CYS A 126 26.13 13.33 12.12
C CYS A 126 27.57 13.84 12.29
N TRP A 127 28.28 14.01 11.18
CA TRP A 127 29.64 14.57 11.18
C TRP A 127 29.59 16.01 11.68
N GLN A 128 30.41 16.29 12.70
CA GLN A 128 30.76 17.65 13.09
C GLN A 128 32.04 18.00 12.33
N ASP A 129 32.05 19.16 11.67
CA ASP A 129 33.28 19.75 11.12
C ASP A 129 34.31 20.05 12.24
#